data_AF-A0A3A8KIJ3-F1
#
_entry.id   AF-A0A3A8KIJ3-F1
#
_cell.length_a   1.000
_cell.length_b   1.000
_cell.length_c   1.000
_cell.angle_alpha   90.00
_cell.angle_beta   90.00
_cell.angle_gamma   90.00
#
_symmetry.space_group_name_H-M   'P 1'
#
loop_
_entity.id
_entity.type
_entity.pdbx_description
1 polymer ?
#
loop_
_entity_poly.entity_id
_entity_poly.type
_entity_poly.pdbx_seq_one_letter_code
_entity_poly.pdbx_strand_id
1 'polypeptide(L)'
;MTTGKHVALSKLKDHKNEKGCVNKHEVAFDKPTYPNCAYKPNGYNAILSESVKGTATSKRSLYEYDFTQTHPEGTSIDKNPRARLPPQMQTFSSTGRQPKAEKELGLPRKVHRNTDPRQNARAWHLEGQNYKVGHLPFGHEYHHIMPEEAISEALKEKEAEVLQAAGYNINAGKNIIILPITQDAAFALMLPKHKGWHRAYNQSCINLLTSYKQLLSETKEEHEITPDNVDGVRTNIETWEDNTYGVLVNVGRKTAVAQKAAAKINNIFKT
;
A
#
# COMPACT_ATOMS: atom_id res chain seq x y z
N MET A 1 16.53 -18.57 -18.42
CA MET A 1 15.52 -18.15 -17.43
C MET A 1 16.08 -18.44 -16.06
N THR A 2 16.82 -17.49 -15.48
CA THR A 2 17.32 -17.58 -14.11
C THR A 2 16.12 -17.45 -13.19
N THR A 3 15.82 -18.51 -12.45
CA THR A 3 14.97 -18.45 -11.27
C THR A 3 15.52 -17.34 -10.39
N GLY A 4 14.79 -16.23 -10.29
CA GLY A 4 15.16 -15.13 -9.41
C GLY A 4 15.46 -15.70 -8.04
N LYS A 5 16.53 -15.23 -7.40
CA LYS A 5 16.82 -15.55 -6.01
C LYS A 5 15.62 -15.07 -5.16
N HIS A 6 14.56 -15.86 -5.07
CA HIS A 6 13.77 -15.91 -3.86
C HIS A 6 14.73 -16.49 -2.83
N VAL A 7 15.62 -15.62 -2.31
CA VAL A 7 16.39 -15.94 -1.12
C VAL A 7 15.33 -16.40 -0.13
N ALA A 8 15.50 -17.61 0.37
CA ALA A 8 14.66 -18.16 1.41
C ALA A 8 14.92 -17.38 2.72
N LEU A 9 14.69 -16.07 2.71
CA LEU A 9 14.71 -15.19 3.88
C LEU A 9 13.68 -15.65 4.92
N SER A 10 12.81 -16.59 4.55
CA SER A 10 12.01 -17.38 5.46
C SER A 10 12.77 -18.63 5.90
N LYS A 11 13.33 -18.61 7.11
CA LYS A 11 13.27 -19.71 8.10
C LYS A 11 14.09 -19.46 9.38
N LEU A 12 14.19 -18.22 9.89
CA LEU A 12 14.40 -18.12 11.34
C LEU A 12 13.22 -18.83 12.00
N LYS A 13 13.53 -19.95 12.67
CA LYS A 13 12.58 -20.96 13.18
C LYS A 13 11.50 -20.32 14.05
N ASP A 14 11.81 -19.16 14.63
CA ASP A 14 10.98 -18.39 15.55
C ASP A 14 10.82 -16.90 15.18
N HIS A 15 10.99 -16.49 13.90
CA HIS A 15 10.76 -15.09 13.47
C HIS A 15 9.35 -14.56 13.84
N LYS A 16 8.43 -15.48 14.15
CA LYS A 16 7.10 -15.22 14.69
C LYS A 16 7.07 -14.44 16.00
N ASN A 17 8.16 -14.49 16.77
CA ASN A 17 8.32 -13.80 18.06
C ASN A 17 9.23 -12.56 17.95
N GLU A 18 9.82 -12.29 16.79
CA GLU A 18 10.74 -11.18 16.58
C GLU A 18 9.99 -9.90 16.23
N LYS A 19 10.63 -8.74 16.47
CA LYS A 19 10.03 -7.42 16.15
C LYS A 19 10.15 -7.05 14.67
N GLY A 20 11.06 -7.69 13.93
CA GLY A 20 11.31 -7.45 12.51
C GLY A 20 10.78 -8.55 11.59
N CYS A 21 10.62 -8.23 10.31
CA CYS A 21 10.18 -9.15 9.27
C CYS A 21 10.59 -8.59 7.90
N VAL A 22 11.28 -9.37 7.07
CA VAL A 22 11.67 -8.94 5.69
C VAL A 22 10.91 -9.68 4.59
N ASN A 23 9.97 -10.55 4.96
CA ASN A 23 9.16 -11.36 4.03
C ASN A 23 7.70 -10.92 3.99
N LYS A 24 7.02 -11.10 2.85
CA LYS A 24 5.56 -10.91 2.77
C LYS A 24 4.82 -12.14 3.27
N HIS A 25 3.81 -11.97 4.10
CA HIS A 25 3.00 -13.08 4.63
C HIS A 25 1.57 -13.01 4.08
N GLU A 26 1.15 -13.86 3.13
CA GLU A 26 -0.25 -13.83 2.68
C GLU A 26 -1.22 -14.50 3.69
N VAL A 27 -2.50 -14.12 3.65
CA VAL A 27 -3.56 -14.54 4.61
C VAL A 27 -3.71 -16.06 4.74
N ALA A 28 -3.35 -16.84 3.72
CA ALA A 28 -3.38 -18.29 3.77
C ALA A 28 -2.24 -18.91 4.60
N PHE A 29 -1.24 -18.12 4.99
CA PHE A 29 -0.01 -18.62 5.60
C PHE A 29 0.06 -18.49 7.13
N ASP A 30 -0.83 -17.75 7.81
CA ASP A 30 -0.77 -17.68 9.28
C ASP A 30 -2.11 -17.33 9.97
N LYS A 31 -2.28 -17.86 11.18
CA LYS A 31 -3.42 -17.62 12.07
C LYS A 31 -3.52 -16.11 12.43
N PRO A 32 -4.71 -15.51 12.47
CA PRO A 32 -4.91 -14.07 12.73
C PRO A 32 -4.51 -13.58 14.14
N THR A 33 -4.01 -14.45 15.01
CA THR A 33 -3.47 -14.14 16.36
C THR A 33 -1.98 -13.81 16.35
N TYR A 34 -1.39 -13.65 15.16
CA TYR A 34 0.04 -13.47 14.93
C TYR A 34 0.49 -12.03 15.29
N PRO A 35 1.37 -11.79 16.29
CA PRO A 35 1.48 -10.43 16.84
C PRO A 35 2.43 -9.46 16.10
N ASN A 36 3.43 -9.92 15.35
CA ASN A 36 4.54 -9.01 14.98
C ASN A 36 4.82 -8.80 13.48
N CYS A 37 4.22 -9.55 12.55
CA CYS A 37 4.47 -9.35 11.11
C CYS A 37 3.11 -9.23 10.38
N ALA A 38 2.72 -7.97 10.17
CA ALA A 38 1.32 -7.57 9.98
C ALA A 38 0.93 -7.40 8.51
N TYR A 39 0.72 -8.47 7.76
CA TYR A 39 0.09 -8.33 6.45
C TYR A 39 -1.43 -8.48 6.53
N LYS A 40 -2.18 -7.71 5.72
CA LYS A 40 -3.65 -7.69 5.56
C LYS A 40 -4.48 -7.66 6.88
N PRO A 41 -4.77 -8.78 7.59
CA PRO A 41 -5.48 -8.76 8.88
C PRO A 41 -4.98 -7.79 9.95
N ASN A 42 -3.67 -7.69 10.15
CA ASN A 42 -3.08 -6.82 11.17
C ASN A 42 -2.62 -5.48 10.62
N GLY A 43 -2.36 -5.38 9.31
CA GLY A 43 -2.06 -4.11 8.66
C GLY A 43 -3.17 -3.08 8.90
N TYR A 44 -4.41 -3.55 9.00
CA TYR A 44 -5.55 -2.77 9.52
C TYR A 44 -5.25 -2.12 10.88
N ASN A 45 -4.86 -2.89 11.90
CA ASN A 45 -4.69 -2.38 13.26
C ASN A 45 -3.44 -1.50 13.36
N ALA A 46 -2.35 -1.88 12.67
CA ALA A 46 -1.12 -1.11 12.61
C ALA A 46 -1.33 0.25 11.92
N ILE A 47 -2.07 0.30 10.82
CA ILE A 47 -2.43 1.56 10.12
C ILE A 47 -3.28 2.48 11.02
N LEU A 48 -4.09 1.91 11.92
CA LEU A 48 -4.88 2.69 12.89
C LEU A 48 -4.02 3.27 14.01
N SER A 49 -3.00 2.54 14.49
CA SER A 49 -2.19 2.90 15.65
C SER A 49 -0.88 3.63 15.33
N GLU A 50 -0.31 3.44 14.13
CA GLU A 50 0.97 4.03 13.74
C GLU A 50 0.78 5.42 13.12
N SER A 51 1.47 6.41 13.68
CA SER A 51 1.64 7.73 13.07
C SER A 51 2.73 7.68 12.00
N VAL A 52 2.45 8.20 10.80
CA VAL A 52 3.46 8.46 9.77
C VAL A 52 4.04 9.85 10.02
N LYS A 53 5.38 9.97 10.08
CA LYS A 53 6.02 11.28 10.31
C LYS A 53 5.76 12.19 9.10
N GLY A 54 5.45 13.46 9.36
CA GLY A 54 5.20 14.46 8.31
C GLY A 54 3.76 14.47 7.76
N THR A 55 2.85 13.65 8.29
CA THR A 55 1.40 13.77 8.04
C THR A 55 0.66 14.19 9.30
N ALA A 56 -0.39 15.01 9.17
CA ALA A 56 -1.11 15.58 10.32
C ALA A 56 -1.90 14.57 11.19
N THR A 57 -1.97 13.31 10.78
CA THR A 57 -2.74 12.23 11.43
C THR A 57 -2.22 10.86 11.01
N SER A 58 -2.62 9.79 11.70
CA SER A 58 -2.40 8.41 11.27
C SER A 58 -2.99 8.15 9.87
N LYS A 59 -2.49 7.10 9.19
CA LYS A 59 -2.96 6.67 7.86
C LYS A 59 -4.48 6.47 7.81
N ARG A 60 -5.13 6.21 8.97
CA ARG A 60 -6.58 6.21 9.21
C ARG A 60 -7.32 7.36 8.52
N SER A 61 -6.79 8.58 8.63
CA SER A 61 -7.39 9.80 8.05
C SER A 61 -7.49 9.81 6.53
N LEU A 62 -6.83 8.87 5.83
CA LEU A 62 -7.01 8.69 4.40
C LEU A 62 -8.22 7.84 4.04
N TYR A 63 -8.60 6.90 4.91
CA TYR A 63 -9.58 5.87 4.62
C TYR A 63 -10.91 6.13 5.35
N GLU A 64 -10.90 6.88 6.45
CA GLU A 64 -12.10 7.21 7.23
C GLU A 64 -12.64 8.61 6.91
N TYR A 65 -13.14 8.79 5.68
CA TYR A 65 -13.91 9.97 5.29
C TYR A 65 -15.41 9.69 5.37
N ASP A 66 -16.15 10.62 5.97
CA ASP A 66 -17.61 10.61 5.95
C ASP A 66 -18.14 11.16 4.62
N PHE A 67 -18.44 10.26 3.71
CA PHE A 67 -19.00 10.58 2.38
C PHE A 67 -20.51 10.91 2.39
N THR A 68 -21.16 10.88 3.56
CA THR A 68 -22.56 11.32 3.68
C THR A 68 -22.67 12.84 3.76
N GLN A 69 -21.61 13.51 4.21
CA GLN A 69 -21.56 14.96 4.40
C GLN A 69 -21.67 15.73 3.08
N THR A 70 -22.65 16.63 3.03
CA THR A 70 -22.87 17.54 1.90
C THR A 70 -22.56 18.96 2.34
N HIS A 71 -21.88 19.71 1.47
CA HIS A 71 -21.57 21.12 1.70
C HIS A 71 -22.20 21.99 0.60
N PRO A 72 -22.39 23.30 0.85
CA PRO A 72 -22.94 24.23 -0.13
C PRO A 72 -22.20 24.21 -1.46
N GLU A 73 -22.90 24.58 -2.53
CA GLU A 73 -22.31 24.72 -3.85
C GLU A 73 -21.11 25.70 -3.83
N GLY A 74 -20.08 25.39 -4.61
CA GLY A 74 -18.83 26.16 -4.61
C GLY A 74 -17.81 25.74 -3.53
N THR A 75 -18.22 24.93 -2.53
CA THR A 75 -17.26 24.36 -1.56
C THR A 75 -16.19 23.54 -2.27
N SER A 76 -14.93 23.70 -1.84
CA SER A 76 -13.80 22.99 -2.42
C SER A 76 -13.97 21.48 -2.24
N ILE A 77 -13.49 20.69 -3.22
CA ILE A 77 -13.74 19.24 -3.27
C ILE A 77 -13.09 18.47 -2.09
N ASP A 78 -11.97 18.96 -1.58
CA ASP A 78 -11.32 18.50 -0.36
C ASP A 78 -12.19 18.76 0.89
N LYS A 79 -13.06 19.76 0.88
CA LYS A 79 -14.00 20.04 1.97
C LYS A 79 -15.39 19.43 1.74
N ASN A 80 -15.64 18.84 0.58
CA ASN A 80 -16.93 18.21 0.26
C ASN A 80 -16.71 16.74 -0.15
N PRO A 81 -16.57 15.80 0.83
CA PRO A 81 -16.30 14.40 0.57
C PRO A 81 -17.32 13.76 -0.38
N ARG A 82 -18.61 14.05 -0.20
CA ARG A 82 -19.68 13.55 -1.09
C ARG A 82 -19.49 13.97 -2.55
N ALA A 83 -19.00 15.19 -2.80
CA ALA A 83 -18.73 15.68 -4.16
C ALA A 83 -17.54 15.00 -4.86
N ARG A 84 -16.76 14.19 -4.13
CA ARG A 84 -15.69 13.33 -4.64
C ARG A 84 -16.20 11.99 -5.19
N LEU A 85 -17.50 11.73 -5.15
CA LEU A 85 -18.07 10.50 -5.70
C LEU A 85 -18.76 10.80 -7.04
N PRO A 86 -18.55 9.98 -8.07
CA PRO A 86 -19.37 10.06 -9.27
C PRO A 86 -20.83 9.70 -8.97
N PRO A 87 -21.78 10.08 -9.84
CA PRO A 87 -23.17 9.64 -9.71
C PRO A 87 -23.29 8.11 -9.63
N GLN A 88 -22.55 7.41 -10.50
CA GLN A 88 -22.49 5.96 -10.56
C GLN A 88 -21.04 5.47 -10.38
N MET A 89 -20.86 4.53 -9.45
CA MET A 89 -19.56 3.88 -9.21
C MET A 89 -19.28 2.83 -10.28
N GLN A 90 -18.02 2.72 -10.69
CA GLN A 90 -17.51 1.72 -11.62
C GLN A 90 -17.62 0.32 -11.02
N THR A 91 -17.94 -0.66 -11.85
CA THR A 91 -17.76 -2.06 -11.52
C THR A 91 -16.34 -2.51 -11.88
N PHE A 92 -15.89 -3.63 -11.32
CA PHE A 92 -14.58 -4.19 -11.61
C PHE A 92 -14.62 -5.71 -11.53
N SER A 93 -13.76 -6.37 -12.30
CA SER A 93 -13.58 -7.82 -12.18
C SER A 93 -12.69 -8.14 -10.98
N SER A 94 -12.88 -9.31 -10.35
CA SER A 94 -11.98 -9.82 -9.32
C SER A 94 -10.52 -9.62 -9.71
N THR A 95 -9.75 -9.03 -8.79
CA THR A 95 -8.30 -9.00 -8.86
C THR A 95 -7.76 -10.42 -8.61
N GLY A 96 -6.64 -10.76 -9.25
CA GLY A 96 -6.01 -12.07 -9.13
C GLY A 96 -6.30 -13.07 -10.25
N ARG A 97 -5.76 -14.28 -10.08
CA ARG A 97 -5.85 -15.37 -11.05
C ARG A 97 -7.23 -16.01 -10.94
N GLN A 98 -7.98 -16.04 -12.04
CA GLN A 98 -9.19 -16.85 -12.12
C GLN A 98 -8.86 -18.32 -11.81
N PRO A 99 -9.65 -19.02 -10.97
CA PRO A 99 -9.44 -20.44 -10.71
C PRO A 99 -9.35 -21.22 -12.01
N LYS A 100 -8.38 -22.15 -12.10
CA LYS A 100 -8.14 -22.94 -13.32
C LYS A 100 -9.40 -23.65 -13.80
N ALA A 101 -10.16 -24.25 -12.88
CA ALA A 101 -11.44 -24.90 -13.18
C ALA A 101 -12.47 -23.92 -13.79
N GLU A 102 -12.64 -22.72 -13.24
CA GLU A 102 -13.55 -21.72 -13.81
C GLU A 102 -13.09 -21.26 -15.21
N LYS A 103 -11.77 -21.12 -15.41
CA LYS A 103 -11.19 -20.74 -16.70
C LYS A 103 -11.39 -21.84 -17.77
N GLU A 104 -11.19 -23.10 -17.40
CA GLU A 104 -11.37 -24.27 -18.29
C GLU A 104 -12.83 -24.47 -18.68
N LEU A 105 -13.77 -24.10 -17.80
CA LEU A 105 -15.20 -24.06 -18.10
C LEU A 105 -15.64 -22.84 -18.92
N GLY A 106 -14.72 -21.95 -19.30
CA GLY A 106 -15.02 -20.73 -20.08
C GLY A 106 -15.87 -19.70 -19.31
N LEU A 107 -15.94 -19.79 -17.97
CA LEU A 107 -16.75 -18.88 -17.18
C LEU A 107 -16.15 -17.47 -17.20
N PRO A 108 -16.96 -16.41 -17.26
CA PRO A 108 -16.46 -15.05 -17.15
C PRO A 108 -15.90 -14.80 -15.75
N ARG A 109 -14.95 -13.86 -15.63
CA ARG A 109 -14.48 -13.43 -14.31
C ARG A 109 -15.63 -12.81 -13.53
N LYS A 110 -15.70 -13.10 -12.23
CA LYS A 110 -16.65 -12.47 -11.30
C LYS A 110 -16.47 -10.95 -11.32
N VAL A 111 -17.59 -10.25 -11.45
CA VAL A 111 -17.67 -8.78 -11.44
C VAL A 111 -18.23 -8.35 -10.10
N HIS A 112 -17.59 -7.36 -9.50
CA HIS A 112 -17.94 -6.75 -8.23
C HIS A 112 -18.44 -5.32 -8.44
N ARG A 113 -19.29 -4.89 -7.51
CA ARG A 113 -19.75 -3.50 -7.40
C ARG A 113 -19.14 -2.87 -6.17
N ASN A 114 -18.64 -1.65 -6.31
CA ASN A 114 -18.21 -0.85 -5.17
C ASN A 114 -19.41 -0.55 -4.27
N THR A 115 -19.19 -0.61 -2.95
CA THR A 115 -20.14 -0.10 -1.96
C THR A 115 -20.26 1.41 -2.14
N ASP A 116 -21.49 1.94 -2.19
CA ASP A 116 -21.71 3.39 -2.25
C ASP A 116 -21.63 4.00 -0.84
N PRO A 117 -20.57 4.78 -0.51
CA PRO A 117 -20.39 5.31 0.83
C PRO A 117 -21.32 6.50 1.14
N ARG A 118 -22.15 6.92 0.19
CA ARG A 118 -23.19 7.95 0.43
C ARG A 118 -24.34 7.44 1.30
N GLN A 119 -24.48 6.13 1.43
CA GLN A 119 -25.56 5.48 2.20
C GLN A 119 -25.14 5.14 3.63
N ASN A 120 -23.84 5.19 3.93
CA ASN A 120 -23.30 4.86 5.24
C ASN A 120 -21.93 5.53 5.42
N ALA A 121 -21.82 6.41 6.41
CA ALA A 121 -20.59 7.14 6.74
C ALA A 121 -19.38 6.21 6.96
N ARG A 122 -19.62 4.98 7.43
CA ARG A 122 -18.59 3.98 7.75
C ARG A 122 -18.32 3.00 6.62
N ALA A 123 -19.00 3.13 5.48
CA ALA A 123 -18.94 2.15 4.40
C ALA A 123 -17.51 1.84 3.95
N TRP A 124 -16.62 2.84 3.97
CA TRP A 124 -15.24 2.75 3.51
C TRP A 124 -14.21 2.86 4.63
N HIS A 125 -14.66 2.88 5.88
CA HIS A 125 -13.75 2.80 7.00
C HIS A 125 -13.01 1.47 6.98
N LEU A 126 -11.78 1.49 7.50
CA LEU A 126 -11.09 0.29 7.88
C LEU A 126 -11.89 -0.30 9.05
N GLU A 127 -12.88 -1.17 8.77
CA GLU A 127 -13.67 -1.88 9.78
C GLU A 127 -13.74 -3.41 9.61
N GLY A 128 -13.24 -4.17 10.59
CA GLY A 128 -13.51 -5.61 10.74
C GLY A 128 -13.04 -6.50 9.57
N GLN A 129 -13.96 -6.86 8.67
CA GLN A 129 -13.70 -7.62 7.44
C GLN A 129 -13.52 -6.74 6.21
N ASN A 130 -13.86 -5.44 6.30
CA ASN A 130 -13.55 -4.47 5.25
C ASN A 130 -12.04 -4.50 5.02
N TYR A 131 -11.64 -4.62 3.77
CA TYR A 131 -10.26 -4.78 3.33
C TYR A 131 -9.54 -6.08 3.69
N LYS A 132 -10.16 -7.02 4.42
CA LYS A 132 -9.66 -8.42 4.45
C LYS A 132 -9.93 -9.14 3.12
N VAL A 133 -10.87 -8.63 2.34
CA VAL A 133 -11.26 -9.12 1.03
C VAL A 133 -10.96 -8.02 0.01
N GLY A 134 -10.12 -8.30 -1.00
CA GLY A 134 -9.59 -7.32 -1.97
C GLY A 134 -10.61 -6.60 -2.88
N HIS A 135 -11.90 -6.78 -2.63
CA HIS A 135 -12.99 -6.13 -3.34
C HIS A 135 -14.03 -5.47 -2.42
N LEU A 136 -13.83 -5.52 -1.09
CA LEU A 136 -14.73 -4.93 -0.12
C LEU A 136 -14.00 -3.87 0.73
N PRO A 137 -14.54 -2.64 0.86
CA PRO A 137 -15.84 -2.21 0.35
C PRO A 137 -15.79 -1.74 -1.11
N PHE A 138 -14.59 -1.59 -1.67
CA PHE A 138 -14.32 -1.34 -3.08
C PHE A 138 -13.13 -2.17 -3.56
N GLY A 139 -12.89 -2.22 -4.86
CA GLY A 139 -11.73 -2.89 -5.45
C GLY A 139 -10.41 -2.25 -5.03
N HIS A 140 -9.57 -2.99 -4.31
CA HIS A 140 -8.30 -2.46 -3.79
C HIS A 140 -7.23 -3.53 -3.69
N GLU A 141 -5.99 -3.07 -3.57
CA GLU A 141 -4.84 -3.93 -3.32
C GLU A 141 -3.95 -3.32 -2.24
N TYR A 142 -3.38 -4.19 -1.41
CA TYR A 142 -2.37 -3.85 -0.42
C TYR A 142 -1.02 -3.88 -1.12
N HIS A 143 -0.25 -2.80 -0.95
CA HIS A 143 1.07 -2.66 -1.52
C HIS A 143 2.08 -2.32 -0.43
N HIS A 144 3.24 -2.95 -0.51
CA HIS A 144 4.42 -2.49 0.20
C HIS A 144 5.04 -1.32 -0.57
N ILE A 145 5.39 -0.24 0.14
CA ILE A 145 6.09 0.90 -0.45
C ILE A 145 7.51 0.48 -0.81
N MET A 146 8.25 -0.13 0.12
CA MET A 146 9.45 -0.93 -0.11
C MET A 146 9.04 -2.38 -0.41
N PRO A 147 9.10 -2.85 -1.67
CA PRO A 147 8.63 -4.19 -2.03
C PRO A 147 9.57 -5.28 -1.52
N GLU A 148 9.01 -6.45 -1.16
CA GLU A 148 9.80 -7.63 -0.76
C GLU A 148 10.79 -8.02 -1.85
N GLU A 149 10.35 -7.98 -3.11
CA GLU A 149 11.20 -8.30 -4.25
C GLU A 149 12.46 -7.42 -4.26
N ALA A 150 12.34 -6.13 -3.94
CA ALA A 150 13.48 -5.22 -3.88
C ALA A 150 14.45 -5.57 -2.74
N ILE A 151 13.93 -5.92 -1.56
CA ILE A 151 14.74 -6.37 -0.43
C ILE A 151 15.48 -7.67 -0.78
N SER A 152 14.76 -8.66 -1.31
CA SER A 152 15.31 -9.98 -1.63
C SER A 152 16.39 -9.94 -2.73
N GLU A 153 16.30 -8.96 -3.63
CA GLU A 153 17.26 -8.78 -4.72
C GLU A 153 18.45 -7.92 -4.31
N ALA A 154 18.24 -6.88 -3.49
CA ALA A 154 19.29 -5.95 -3.08
C ALA A 154 20.17 -6.44 -1.92
N LEU A 155 19.61 -7.30 -1.03
CA LEU A 155 20.29 -7.73 0.18
C LEU A 155 20.76 -9.19 0.08
N LYS A 156 21.96 -9.46 0.62
CA LYS A 156 22.40 -10.81 0.95
C LYS A 156 21.58 -11.33 2.15
N GLU A 157 21.51 -12.64 2.31
CA GLU A 157 20.79 -13.29 3.41
C GLU A 157 21.19 -12.75 4.79
N LYS A 158 22.50 -12.70 5.08
CA LYS A 158 23.04 -12.15 6.34
C LYS A 158 22.69 -10.67 6.55
N GLU A 159 22.65 -9.86 5.49
CA GLU A 159 22.28 -8.44 5.59
C GLU A 159 20.81 -8.28 5.94
N ALA A 160 19.95 -9.11 5.35
CA ALA A 160 18.53 -9.14 5.64
C ALA A 160 18.26 -9.66 7.06
N GLU A 161 19.02 -10.65 7.56
CA GLU A 161 18.96 -11.10 8.95
C GLU A 161 19.35 -9.98 9.92
N VAL A 162 20.43 -9.25 9.65
CA VAL A 162 20.86 -8.11 10.47
C VAL A 162 19.79 -7.02 10.47
N LEU A 163 19.22 -6.68 9.30
CA LEU A 163 18.13 -5.71 9.18
C LEU A 163 16.88 -6.15 9.95
N GLN A 164 16.52 -7.43 9.88
CA GLN A 164 15.42 -8.01 10.66
C GLN A 164 15.70 -7.97 12.16
N ALA A 165 16.90 -8.33 12.61
CA ALA A 165 17.30 -8.30 14.01
C ALA A 165 17.30 -6.87 14.58
N ALA A 166 17.59 -5.87 13.74
CA ALA A 166 17.41 -4.46 14.06
C ALA A 166 15.93 -4.03 14.11
N GLY A 167 14.98 -4.94 13.89
CA GLY A 167 13.55 -4.68 14.03
C GLY A 167 12.90 -3.98 12.84
N TYR A 168 13.57 -3.90 11.68
CA TYR A 168 12.89 -3.46 10.46
C TYR A 168 11.80 -4.48 10.08
N ASN A 169 10.63 -3.97 9.71
CA ASN A 169 9.47 -4.79 9.42
C ASN A 169 8.78 -4.31 8.15
N ILE A 170 8.95 -5.07 7.07
CA ILE A 170 8.32 -4.80 5.78
C ILE A 170 6.79 -4.78 5.88
N ASN A 171 6.21 -5.46 6.87
CA ASN A 171 4.77 -5.50 7.08
C ASN A 171 4.28 -4.48 8.11
N ALA A 172 5.13 -3.56 8.57
CA ALA A 172 4.71 -2.45 9.41
C ALA A 172 3.71 -1.56 8.68
N GLY A 173 2.83 -0.91 9.45
CA GLY A 173 1.83 0.01 8.91
C GLY A 173 2.46 1.12 8.07
N LYS A 174 3.65 1.61 8.45
CA LYS A 174 4.47 2.56 7.68
C LYS A 174 4.73 2.14 6.24
N ASN A 175 5.08 0.88 6.01
CA ASN A 175 5.41 0.39 4.68
C ASN A 175 4.18 -0.04 3.86
N ILE A 176 2.97 -0.04 4.43
CA ILE A 176 1.76 -0.50 3.73
C ILE A 176 0.93 0.68 3.19
N ILE A 177 0.49 0.60 1.94
CA ILE A 177 -0.53 1.48 1.38
C ILE A 177 -1.63 0.66 0.70
N ILE A 178 -2.89 1.03 0.93
CA ILE A 178 -4.04 0.42 0.27
C ILE A 178 -4.40 1.31 -0.92
N LEU A 179 -4.30 0.77 -2.12
CA LEU A 179 -4.56 1.49 -3.37
C LEU A 179 -5.85 1.00 -4.03
N PRO A 180 -6.74 1.91 -4.45
CA PRO A 180 -7.92 1.56 -5.22
C PRO A 180 -7.56 1.15 -6.65
N ILE A 181 -8.30 0.20 -7.23
CA ILE A 181 -8.09 -0.27 -8.61
C ILE A 181 -9.01 0.41 -9.63
N THR A 182 -10.10 1.02 -9.16
CA THR A 182 -11.06 1.75 -10.00
C THR A 182 -10.83 3.26 -9.89
N GLN A 183 -11.15 4.01 -10.95
CA GLN A 183 -10.83 5.43 -11.02
C GLN A 183 -11.72 6.27 -10.09
N ASP A 184 -12.97 5.86 -9.93
CA ASP A 184 -13.95 6.47 -9.03
C ASP A 184 -13.54 6.34 -7.56
N ALA A 185 -13.07 5.17 -7.12
CA ALA A 185 -12.57 4.97 -5.76
C ALA A 185 -11.26 5.73 -5.52
N ALA A 186 -10.36 5.76 -6.52
CA ALA A 186 -9.16 6.60 -6.51
C ALA A 186 -9.48 8.08 -6.35
N PHE A 187 -10.45 8.57 -7.12
CA PHE A 187 -10.92 9.93 -7.07
C PHE A 187 -11.56 10.28 -5.71
N ALA A 188 -12.41 9.39 -5.19
CA ALA A 188 -13.11 9.56 -3.91
C ALA A 188 -12.15 9.62 -2.70
N LEU A 189 -11.18 8.71 -2.66
CA LEU A 189 -10.15 8.66 -1.62
C LEU A 189 -9.01 9.65 -1.84
N MET A 190 -8.98 10.32 -2.99
CA MET A 190 -7.89 11.19 -3.41
C MET A 190 -6.52 10.48 -3.37
N LEU A 191 -6.51 9.22 -3.81
CA LEU A 191 -5.34 8.36 -3.92
C LEU A 191 -5.06 8.03 -5.39
N PRO A 192 -3.82 7.67 -5.76
CA PRO A 192 -3.54 7.18 -7.10
C PRO A 192 -4.24 5.83 -7.32
N LYS A 193 -4.80 5.65 -8.51
CA LYS A 193 -5.29 4.35 -8.96
C LYS A 193 -4.11 3.40 -9.14
N HIS A 194 -4.26 2.17 -8.66
CA HIS A 194 -3.29 1.11 -8.91
C HIS A 194 -3.22 0.77 -10.41
N LYS A 195 -2.00 0.73 -10.97
CA LYS A 195 -1.75 0.52 -12.41
C LYS A 195 -1.29 -0.89 -12.79
N GLY A 196 -1.35 -1.86 -11.88
CA GLY A 196 -0.90 -3.24 -12.14
C GLY A 196 0.55 -3.45 -11.76
N TRP A 197 1.31 -4.21 -12.54
CA TRP A 197 2.68 -4.56 -12.17
C TRP A 197 3.69 -3.43 -12.47
N HIS A 198 4.54 -3.08 -11.50
CA HIS A 198 5.46 -1.93 -11.57
C HIS A 198 6.95 -2.36 -11.58
N ARG A 199 7.42 -3.05 -12.64
CA ARG A 199 8.83 -3.51 -12.71
C ARG A 199 9.87 -2.39 -12.54
N ALA A 200 9.63 -1.22 -13.14
CA ALA A 200 10.55 -0.08 -13.02
C ALA A 200 10.61 0.48 -11.58
N TYR A 201 9.52 0.38 -10.83
CA TYR A 201 9.48 0.78 -9.43
C TYR A 201 10.33 -0.16 -8.57
N ASN A 202 10.20 -1.47 -8.78
CA ASN A 202 11.03 -2.46 -8.08
C ASN A 202 12.52 -2.20 -8.33
N GLN A 203 12.91 -1.95 -9.58
CA GLN A 203 14.31 -1.61 -9.90
C GLN A 203 14.78 -0.33 -9.20
N SER A 204 13.92 0.68 -9.11
CA SER A 204 14.25 1.92 -8.41
C SER A 204 14.48 1.69 -6.91
N CYS A 205 13.68 0.81 -6.29
CA CYS A 205 13.84 0.42 -4.89
C CYS A 205 15.12 -0.38 -4.65
N ILE A 206 15.49 -1.28 -5.58
CA ILE A 206 16.76 -2.03 -5.53
C ILE A 206 17.95 -1.07 -5.56
N ASN A 207 17.92 -0.12 -6.48
CA ASN A 207 18.98 0.88 -6.62
C ASN A 207 19.08 1.76 -5.36
N LEU A 208 17.94 2.12 -4.77
CA LEU A 208 17.90 2.88 -3.51
C LEU A 208 18.56 2.11 -2.36
N LEU A 209 18.18 0.84 -2.14
CA LEU A 209 18.79 0.00 -1.10
C LEU A 209 20.29 -0.16 -1.31
N THR A 210 20.71 -0.33 -2.58
CA THR A 210 22.13 -0.39 -2.95
C THR A 210 22.86 0.92 -2.60
N SER A 211 22.23 2.08 -2.84
CA SER A 211 22.82 3.38 -2.49
C SER A 211 22.95 3.56 -0.97
N TYR A 212 21.98 3.08 -0.18
CA TYR A 212 22.09 3.12 1.28
C TYR A 212 23.24 2.29 1.78
N LYS A 213 23.51 1.12 1.17
CA LYS A 213 24.69 0.31 1.49
C LYS A 213 26.00 1.04 1.18
N GLN A 214 26.07 1.69 0.01
CA GLN A 214 27.24 2.45 -0.41
C GLN A 214 27.54 3.65 0.50
N LEU A 215 26.50 4.34 0.98
CA LEU A 215 26.65 5.49 1.89
C LEU A 215 27.23 5.11 3.27
N LEU A 216 27.22 3.84 3.65
CA LEU A 216 27.77 3.37 4.94
C LEU A 216 29.29 3.18 4.94
N SER A 217 29.97 3.41 3.81
CA SER A 217 31.40 3.18 3.71
C SER A 217 32.15 4.43 3.23
N GLU A 218 32.93 5.03 4.12
CA GLU A 218 34.14 5.73 3.71
C GLU A 218 35.40 4.86 3.93
N THR A 219 35.28 3.67 4.56
CA THR A 219 36.45 2.97 5.12
C THR A 219 36.48 1.42 5.04
N LYS A 220 35.57 0.75 4.33
CA LYS A 220 35.62 -0.74 4.14
C LYS A 220 35.35 -1.14 2.68
N GLU A 221 36.10 -2.13 2.19
CA GLU A 221 36.03 -2.65 0.80
C GLU A 221 34.69 -3.30 0.45
N GLU A 222 33.99 -3.87 1.44
CA GLU A 222 32.68 -4.50 1.24
C GLU A 222 31.58 -3.66 1.91
N HIS A 223 30.69 -3.10 1.08
CA HIS A 223 29.55 -2.26 1.47
C HIS A 223 28.42 -3.09 2.13
N GLU A 224 28.71 -3.74 3.26
CA GLU A 224 27.77 -4.65 3.94
C GLU A 224 26.98 -3.97 5.07
N ILE A 225 25.73 -4.43 5.23
CA ILE A 225 24.92 -4.12 6.43
C ILE A 225 25.44 -4.97 7.59
N THR A 226 25.82 -4.30 8.68
CA THR A 226 26.40 -4.90 9.89
C THR A 226 25.66 -4.39 11.14
N PRO A 227 25.76 -5.07 12.29
CA PRO A 227 25.15 -4.59 13.53
C PRO A 227 25.52 -3.15 13.90
N ASP A 228 26.72 -2.69 13.52
CA ASP A 228 27.20 -1.34 13.84
C ASP A 228 26.54 -0.24 13.00
N ASN A 229 26.03 -0.57 11.79
CA ASN A 229 25.52 0.41 10.83
C ASN A 229 24.02 0.23 10.47
N VAL A 230 23.42 -0.89 10.88
CA VAL A 230 22.06 -1.29 10.50
C VAL A 230 20.99 -0.29 10.91
N ASP A 231 21.15 0.38 12.06
CA ASP A 231 20.18 1.37 12.52
C ASP A 231 20.08 2.56 11.57
N GLY A 232 21.20 2.96 10.96
CA GLY A 232 21.25 4.00 9.92
C GLY A 232 20.51 3.56 8.65
N VAL A 233 20.73 2.31 8.21
CA VAL A 233 20.05 1.76 7.03
C VAL A 233 18.55 1.66 7.25
N ARG A 234 18.12 1.07 8.38
CA ARG A 234 16.71 0.98 8.76
C ARG A 234 16.06 2.36 8.75
N THR A 235 16.70 3.34 9.38
CA THR A 235 16.20 4.73 9.45
C THR A 235 16.04 5.35 8.06
N ASN A 236 17.00 5.12 7.16
CA ASN A 236 16.95 5.61 5.78
C ASN A 236 15.82 4.96 4.97
N ILE A 237 15.59 3.65 5.16
CA ILE A 237 14.47 2.93 4.52
C ILE A 237 13.14 3.51 5.02
N GLU A 238 12.92 3.53 6.34
CA GLU A 238 11.65 4.01 6.92
C GLU A 238 11.38 5.50 6.58
N THR A 239 12.42 6.34 6.57
CA THR A 239 12.28 7.74 6.17
C THR A 239 11.86 7.87 4.72
N TRP A 240 12.41 7.03 3.84
CA TRP A 240 12.01 7.02 2.44
C TRP A 240 10.59 6.46 2.24
N GLU A 241 10.17 5.46 3.01
CA GLU A 241 8.80 4.94 2.99
C GLU A 241 7.80 6.04 3.38
N ASP A 242 8.07 6.76 4.47
CA ASP A 242 7.25 7.89 4.94
C ASP A 242 7.15 9.00 3.87
N ASN A 243 8.29 9.38 3.27
CA ASN A 243 8.33 10.38 2.20
C ASN A 243 7.57 9.93 0.95
N THR A 244 7.75 8.68 0.54
CA THR A 244 7.10 8.10 -0.63
C THR A 244 5.59 8.01 -0.42
N TYR A 245 5.16 7.64 0.79
CA TYR A 245 3.76 7.69 1.18
C TYR A 245 3.18 9.10 1.00
N GLY A 246 3.86 10.12 1.53
CA GLY A 246 3.47 11.52 1.38
C GLY A 246 3.36 11.95 -0.09
N VAL A 247 4.33 11.56 -0.93
CA VAL A 247 4.30 11.83 -2.38
C VAL A 247 3.09 11.18 -3.05
N LEU A 248 2.82 9.90 -2.78
CA LEU A 248 1.68 9.17 -3.35
C LEU A 248 0.35 9.84 -3.01
N VAL A 249 0.16 10.21 -1.74
CA VAL A 249 -1.03 10.92 -1.27
C VAL A 249 -1.18 12.27 -1.96
N ASN A 250 -0.10 13.05 -2.05
CA ASN A 250 -0.11 14.36 -2.69
C ASN A 250 -0.42 14.27 -4.18
N VAL A 251 0.13 13.28 -4.89
CA VAL A 251 -0.18 13.02 -6.30
C VAL A 251 -1.66 12.68 -6.46
N GLY A 252 -2.20 11.74 -5.66
CA GLY A 252 -3.61 11.36 -5.69
C GLY A 252 -4.54 12.57 -5.49
N ARG A 253 -4.23 13.42 -4.50
CA ARG A 253 -4.98 14.66 -4.22
C ARG A 253 -4.96 15.63 -5.39
N LYS A 254 -3.77 15.92 -5.95
CA LYS A 254 -3.63 16.81 -7.11
C LYS A 254 -4.41 16.27 -8.31
N THR A 255 -4.31 14.98 -8.59
CA THR A 255 -5.06 14.34 -9.69
C THR A 255 -6.58 14.47 -9.50
N ALA A 256 -7.10 14.22 -8.30
CA ALA A 256 -8.52 14.36 -8.03
C ALA A 256 -9.00 15.81 -8.22
N VAL A 257 -8.28 16.80 -7.70
CA VAL A 257 -8.64 18.22 -7.89
C VAL A 257 -8.64 18.60 -9.37
N ALA A 258 -7.61 18.20 -10.12
CA ALA A 258 -7.50 18.49 -11.54
C ALA A 258 -8.64 17.85 -12.37
N GLN A 259 -8.99 16.59 -12.07
CA GLN A 259 -10.10 15.89 -12.74
C GLN A 259 -11.44 16.61 -12.54
N LYS A 260 -11.72 17.11 -11.32
CA LYS A 260 -12.95 17.87 -11.06
C LYS A 260 -12.97 19.19 -11.83
N ALA A 261 -11.85 19.90 -11.89
CA ALA A 261 -11.74 21.15 -12.65
C ALA A 261 -12.01 20.91 -14.14
N ALA A 262 -11.39 19.89 -14.74
CA ALA A 262 -11.63 19.51 -16.12
C ALA A 262 -13.10 19.13 -16.40
N ALA A 263 -13.74 18.38 -15.49
CA ALA A 263 -15.15 18.02 -15.63
C ALA A 263 -16.08 19.24 -15.60
N LYS A 264 -15.80 20.25 -14.76
CA LYS A 264 -16.55 21.51 -14.74
C LYS A 264 -16.41 22.27 -16.07
N ILE A 265 -15.18 22.40 -16.58
CA ILE A 265 -14.89 23.08 -17.85
C ILE A 265 -15.64 22.40 -19.00
N ASN A 266 -15.55 21.07 -19.10
CA ASN A 266 -16.22 20.32 -20.17
C ASN A 266 -17.75 20.42 -20.11
N ASN A 267 -18.35 20.66 -18.94
CA ASN A 267 -19.78 20.88 -18.83
C ASN A 267 -20.20 22.28 -19.28
N ILE A 268 -19.36 23.30 -19.06
CA ILE A 268 -19.60 24.69 -19.52
C ILE A 268 -19.59 24.77 -21.06
N PHE A 269 -18.74 23.97 -21.73
CA PHE A 269 -18.65 23.95 -23.19
C PHE A 269 -19.60 22.95 -23.87
N LYS A 270 -20.44 22.25 -23.09
CA LYS A 270 -21.49 21.35 -23.61
C LYS A 270 -22.87 22.01 -23.66
N THR A 271 -23.02 23.20 -23.08
CA THR A 271 -24.18 24.09 -23.22
C THR A 271 -23.95 25.06 -24.36
#